data_AF-A0A0D3KED6-F1
#
_entry.id   AF-A0A0D3KED6-F1
#
_cell.length_a   1.000
_cell.length_b   1.000
_cell.length_c   1.000
_cell.angle_alpha   90.00
_cell.angle_beta   90.00
_cell.angle_gamma   90.00
#
_symmetry.space_group_name_H-M   'P 1'
#
loop_
_entity.id
_entity.type
_entity.pdbx_description
1 polymer ?
#
loop_
_entity_poly.entity_id
_entity_poly.type
_entity_poly.pdbx_seq_one_letter_code
_entity_poly.pdbx_strand_id
1 'polypeptide(L)'
;RRACTHEGGGVERRGAHYERERQRRLREAAGGSTEPAAEEATDVEAVSAADVLAGVEESDPNYALPTAREGQRERWERLRVDETAKQAGHTIVETGTHVEILGEQGLWWPATIAGREEDVDGRPVHEVEYDGYQGEQYWHMLDDERTDGTNAAASTEGEESGGEEGGGEESGGEEDA
;
A
#
# COMPACT_ATOMS: atom_id res chain seq x y z
N ARG A 1 3.92 -36.67 13.77
CA ARG A 1 4.71 -35.48 14.16
C ARG A 1 6.10 -35.62 13.56
N ARG A 2 6.47 -34.79 12.58
CA ARG A 2 7.88 -34.69 12.12
C ARG A 2 8.56 -33.62 12.96
N ALA A 3 9.66 -33.96 13.61
CA ALA A 3 10.48 -33.01 14.34
C ALA A 3 11.40 -32.28 13.34
N CYS A 4 11.36 -30.95 13.31
CA CYS A 4 12.30 -30.15 12.56
C CYS A 4 13.62 -30.10 13.34
N THR A 5 14.66 -30.78 12.85
CA THR A 5 16.02 -30.68 13.38
C THR A 5 16.69 -29.46 12.75
N HIS A 6 16.94 -28.42 13.54
CA HIS A 6 17.73 -27.27 13.13
C HIS A 6 19.22 -27.65 13.17
N GLU A 7 19.82 -27.91 12.01
CA GLU A 7 21.27 -28.14 11.91
C GLU A 7 22.02 -26.81 12.10
N GLY A 8 22.79 -26.74 13.19
CA GLY A 8 23.34 -25.52 13.79
C GLY A 8 24.45 -24.79 13.02
N GLY A 9 24.29 -24.52 11.74
CA GLY A 9 25.28 -23.76 10.93
C GLY A 9 25.31 -22.24 11.18
N GLY A 10 24.49 -21.72 12.10
CA GLY A 10 24.42 -20.28 12.40
C GLY A 10 25.64 -19.73 13.14
N VAL A 11 26.29 -20.55 13.96
CA VAL A 11 27.47 -20.17 14.76
C VAL A 11 28.71 -20.09 13.87
N GLU A 12 28.86 -21.02 12.93
CA GLU A 12 29.98 -21.07 11.98
C GLU A 12 29.98 -19.88 11.01
N ARG A 13 28.80 -19.50 10.48
CA ARG A 13 28.66 -18.30 9.64
C ARG A 13 29.03 -17.02 10.40
N ARG A 14 28.67 -16.95 11.68
CA ARG A 14 28.99 -15.81 12.55
C ARG A 14 30.50 -15.77 12.84
N GLY A 15 31.12 -16.92 13.08
CA GLY A 15 32.57 -17.05 13.24
C GLY A 15 33.34 -16.59 12.00
N ALA A 16 32.96 -17.06 10.81
CA ALA A 16 33.58 -16.66 9.55
C ALA A 16 33.43 -15.16 9.23
N HIS A 17 32.36 -14.52 9.69
CA HIS A 17 32.19 -13.08 9.58
C HIS A 17 33.16 -12.32 10.49
N TYR A 18 33.27 -12.71 11.76
CA TYR A 18 34.20 -12.07 12.70
C TYR A 18 35.67 -12.24 12.29
N GLU A 19 36.04 -13.39 11.72
CA GLU A 19 37.38 -13.64 11.18
C GLU A 19 37.73 -12.67 10.05
N ARG A 20 36.80 -12.44 9.11
CA ARG A 20 36.97 -11.48 8.00
C ARG A 20 37.14 -10.05 8.49
N GLU A 21 36.32 -9.63 9.43
CA GLU A 21 36.43 -8.28 10.01
C GLU A 21 37.75 -8.08 10.75
N ARG A 22 38.23 -9.11 11.46
CA ARG A 22 39.54 -9.08 12.10
C ARG A 22 40.68 -8.94 11.07
N GLN A 23 40.63 -9.69 9.98
CA GLN A 23 41.62 -9.61 8.91
C GLN A 23 41.60 -8.24 8.19
N ARG A 24 40.41 -7.66 7.97
CA ARG A 24 40.27 -6.33 7.39
C ARG A 24 40.93 -5.27 8.26
N ARG A 25 40.64 -5.28 9.57
CA ARG A 25 41.24 -4.35 10.53
C ARG A 25 42.76 -4.49 10.63
N LEU A 26 43.29 -5.72 10.54
CA LEU A 26 44.74 -5.95 10.49
C LEU A 26 45.37 -5.37 9.22
N ARG A 27 44.69 -5.48 8.07
CA ARG A 27 45.15 -4.88 6.81
C ARG A 27 45.09 -3.35 6.86
N GLU A 28 44.01 -2.79 7.40
CA GLU A 28 43.85 -1.34 7.59
C GLU A 28 44.91 -0.77 8.55
N ALA A 29 45.19 -1.48 9.65
CA ALA A 29 46.24 -1.09 10.60
C ALA A 29 47.66 -1.23 10.01
N ALA A 30 47.87 -2.15 9.06
CA ALA A 30 49.14 -2.32 8.36
C ALA A 30 49.31 -1.34 7.18
N GLY A 31 48.22 -0.82 6.62
CA GLY A 31 48.19 0.15 5.53
C GLY A 31 48.25 1.58 6.04
N GLY A 32 49.37 1.96 6.65
CA GLY A 32 49.64 3.36 7.01
C GLY A 32 49.75 4.24 5.76
N SER A 33 48.97 5.32 5.75
CA SER A 33 49.04 6.53 4.90
C SER A 33 49.95 6.45 3.67
N THR A 34 49.37 6.13 2.51
CA THR A 34 50.00 6.54 1.24
C THR A 34 49.76 8.02 1.08
N GLU A 35 50.73 8.86 1.47
CA GLU A 35 50.71 10.26 1.08
C GLU A 35 50.87 10.31 -0.45
N PRO A 36 49.95 10.94 -1.20
CA PRO A 36 50.13 11.11 -2.64
C PRO A 36 51.32 12.03 -2.89
N ALA A 37 52.18 11.64 -3.84
CA ALA A 37 53.28 12.49 -4.30
C ALA A 37 52.71 13.81 -4.83
N ALA A 38 53.32 14.93 -4.43
CA ALA A 38 52.91 16.25 -4.89
C ALA A 38 53.03 16.34 -6.41
N GLU A 39 51.89 16.31 -7.11
CA GLU A 39 51.83 16.51 -8.55
C GLU A 39 52.14 17.97 -8.88
N GLU A 40 52.98 18.20 -9.90
CA GLU A 40 53.35 19.55 -10.35
C GLU A 40 52.09 20.34 -10.71
N ALA A 41 51.94 21.51 -10.05
CA ALA A 41 50.81 22.40 -10.22
C ALA A 41 50.79 22.98 -11.63
N THR A 42 49.96 22.43 -12.50
CA THR A 42 49.50 23.12 -13.70
C THR A 42 48.72 24.37 -13.27
N ASP A 43 49.08 25.53 -13.79
CA ASP A 43 48.44 26.83 -13.50
C ASP A 43 47.01 26.83 -14.07
N VAL A 44 46.07 26.29 -13.29
CA VAL A 44 44.63 26.37 -13.55
C VAL A 44 44.05 27.49 -12.71
N GLU A 45 43.30 28.37 -13.37
CA GLU A 45 42.58 29.44 -12.69
C GLU A 45 41.56 28.81 -11.72
N ALA A 46 41.72 29.10 -10.43
CA ALA A 46 40.86 28.59 -9.39
C ALA A 46 39.53 29.34 -9.40
N VAL A 47 38.62 28.94 -10.29
CA VAL A 47 37.24 29.42 -10.28
C VAL A 47 36.51 28.81 -9.09
N SER A 48 35.82 29.64 -8.30
CA SER A 48 35.00 29.15 -7.20
C SER A 48 33.80 28.36 -7.73
N ALA A 49 33.51 27.21 -7.12
CA ALA A 49 32.30 26.46 -7.40
C ALA A 49 31.03 27.32 -7.23
N ALA A 50 31.06 28.30 -6.32
CA ALA A 50 29.96 29.23 -6.12
C ALA A 50 29.74 30.13 -7.35
N ASP A 51 30.79 30.60 -8.00
CA ASP A 51 30.70 31.45 -9.20
C ASP A 51 30.15 30.67 -10.41
N VAL A 52 30.53 29.39 -10.53
CA VAL A 52 29.98 28.49 -11.56
C VAL A 52 28.49 28.24 -11.33
N LEU A 53 28.05 28.10 -10.07
CA LEU A 53 26.67 27.82 -9.72
C LEU A 53 25.78 29.08 -9.71
N ALA A 54 26.34 30.28 -9.52
CA ALA A 54 25.58 31.54 -9.52
C ALA A 54 24.94 31.88 -10.88
N GLY A 55 25.43 31.30 -11.97
CA GLY A 55 24.87 31.45 -13.32
C GLY A 55 23.79 30.43 -13.70
N VAL A 56 23.49 29.47 -12.82
CA VAL A 56 22.46 28.45 -13.05
C VAL A 56 21.13 28.95 -12.47
N GLU A 57 20.16 29.25 -13.33
CA GLU A 57 18.78 29.48 -12.89
C GLU A 57 18.24 28.19 -12.25
N GLU A 58 17.69 28.29 -11.05
CA GLU A 58 16.98 27.20 -10.38
C GLU A 58 15.71 26.90 -11.19
N SER A 59 15.83 26.02 -12.17
CA SER A 59 14.68 25.46 -12.87
C SER A 59 14.03 24.43 -11.94
N ASP A 60 12.70 24.50 -11.83
CA ASP A 60 11.90 23.40 -11.29
C ASP A 60 12.34 22.08 -11.94
N PRO A 61 12.29 20.94 -11.21
CA PRO A 61 12.67 19.66 -11.78
C PRO A 61 11.90 19.44 -13.09
N ASN A 62 12.65 19.35 -14.20
CA ASN A 62 12.13 19.14 -15.56
C ASN A 62 11.50 17.74 -15.76
N TYR A 63 11.16 17.07 -14.68
CA TYR A 63 10.55 15.76 -14.67
C TYR A 63 9.63 15.67 -13.46
N ALA A 64 8.41 15.18 -13.70
CA ALA A 64 7.50 14.84 -12.62
C ALA A 64 8.10 13.66 -11.85
N LEU A 65 8.32 13.82 -10.55
CA LEU A 65 8.67 12.70 -9.69
C LEU A 65 7.44 11.77 -9.60
N PRO A 66 7.59 10.45 -9.84
CA PRO A 66 6.51 9.51 -9.56
C PRO A 66 6.13 9.61 -8.08
N THR A 67 4.86 9.37 -7.79
CA THR A 67 4.35 9.38 -6.41
C THR A 67 5.22 8.47 -5.54
N ALA A 68 5.53 8.93 -4.33
CA ALA A 68 6.40 8.19 -3.42
C ALA A 68 5.84 6.78 -3.21
N ARG A 69 6.64 5.76 -3.53
CA ARG A 69 6.30 4.37 -3.26
C ARG A 69 6.14 4.19 -1.75
N GLU A 70 5.02 3.62 -1.31
CA GLU A 70 4.79 3.25 0.10
C GLU A 70 6.05 2.62 0.71
N GLY A 71 6.48 3.11 1.87
CA GLY A 71 7.67 2.60 2.54
C GLY A 71 7.49 1.14 2.96
N GLN A 72 8.58 0.37 3.01
CA GLN A 72 8.49 -1.04 3.45
C GLN A 72 7.85 -1.16 4.83
N ARG A 73 8.09 -0.20 5.73
CA ARG A 73 7.54 -0.19 7.09
C ARG A 73 6.02 -0.10 7.09
N GLU A 74 5.47 0.86 6.34
CA GLU A 74 4.01 1.02 6.19
C GLU A 74 3.39 -0.25 5.62
N ARG A 75 4.02 -0.86 4.60
CA ARG A 75 3.56 -2.13 4.04
C ARG A 75 3.54 -3.27 5.08
N TRP A 76 4.57 -3.39 5.91
CA TRP A 76 4.61 -4.42 6.96
C TRP A 76 3.56 -4.18 8.04
N GLU A 77 3.32 -2.93 8.40
CA GLU A 77 2.31 -2.55 9.39
C GLU A 77 0.90 -2.87 8.88
N ARG A 78 0.59 -2.49 7.63
CA ARG A 78 -0.67 -2.81 6.95
C ARG A 78 -0.95 -4.31 6.83
N LEU A 79 0.10 -5.12 6.67
CA LEU A 79 -0.01 -6.58 6.61
C LEU A 79 -0.20 -7.20 7.99
N ARG A 80 0.39 -6.62 9.04
CA ARG A 80 0.17 -7.07 10.41
C ARG A 80 -1.29 -6.88 10.81
N VAL A 81 -1.84 -5.69 10.59
CA VAL A 81 -3.25 -5.38 10.89
C VAL A 81 -4.18 -6.36 10.17
N ASP A 82 -3.93 -6.64 8.88
CA ASP A 82 -4.68 -7.64 8.13
C ASP A 82 -4.55 -9.06 8.70
N GLU A 83 -3.35 -9.47 9.12
CA GLU A 83 -3.13 -10.79 9.69
C GLU A 83 -3.86 -10.94 11.05
N THR A 84 -3.77 -9.93 11.91
CA THR A 84 -4.47 -9.87 13.20
C THR A 84 -5.98 -9.96 12.99
N ALA A 85 -6.52 -9.12 12.10
CA ALA A 85 -7.95 -9.09 11.79
C ALA A 85 -8.43 -10.42 11.18
N LYS A 86 -7.66 -11.05 10.28
CA LYS A 86 -7.96 -12.39 9.74
C LYS A 86 -7.97 -13.45 10.84
N GLN A 87 -7.01 -13.40 11.77
CA GLN A 87 -6.97 -14.32 12.91
C GLN A 87 -8.17 -14.14 13.84
N ALA A 88 -8.66 -12.92 14.00
CA ALA A 88 -9.83 -12.59 14.79
C ALA A 88 -11.16 -12.83 14.05
N GLY A 89 -11.13 -13.15 12.74
CA GLY A 89 -12.32 -13.37 11.93
C GLY A 89 -13.07 -12.10 11.55
N HIS A 90 -12.38 -10.95 11.56
CA HIS A 90 -12.96 -9.66 11.15
C HIS A 90 -12.95 -9.48 9.64
N THR A 91 -13.93 -8.75 9.14
CA THR A 91 -14.08 -8.41 7.73
C THR A 91 -13.06 -7.34 7.36
N ILE A 92 -12.28 -7.61 6.31
CA ILE A 92 -11.23 -6.72 5.83
C ILE A 92 -11.56 -6.34 4.41
N VAL A 93 -11.91 -5.07 4.23
CA VAL A 93 -12.09 -4.47 2.91
C VAL A 93 -10.76 -3.89 2.43
N GLU A 94 -10.45 -4.07 1.14
CA GLU A 94 -9.24 -3.52 0.54
C GLU A 94 -9.36 -2.00 0.34
N THR A 95 -8.27 -1.27 0.54
CA THR A 95 -8.20 0.17 0.21
C THR A 95 -8.46 0.37 -1.29
N GLY A 96 -9.29 1.35 -1.63
CA GLY A 96 -9.77 1.62 -2.99
C GLY A 96 -11.05 0.87 -3.36
N THR A 97 -11.57 0.00 -2.49
CA THR A 97 -12.88 -0.64 -2.72
C THR A 97 -13.99 0.37 -2.52
N HIS A 98 -14.96 0.36 -3.43
CA HIS A 98 -16.21 1.09 -3.27
C HIS A 98 -17.19 0.26 -2.44
N VAL A 99 -17.79 0.88 -1.44
CA VAL A 99 -18.71 0.25 -0.49
C VAL A 99 -19.92 1.15 -0.25
N GLU A 100 -21.05 0.55 0.10
CA GLU A 100 -22.19 1.29 0.63
C GLU A 100 -22.26 1.09 2.14
N ILE A 101 -22.33 2.18 2.91
CA ILE A 101 -22.36 2.16 4.37
C ILE A 101 -23.74 2.60 4.85
N LEU A 102 -24.34 1.79 5.72
CA LEU A 102 -25.62 2.12 6.32
C LEU A 102 -25.45 3.22 7.39
N GLY A 103 -25.92 4.42 7.08
CA GLY A 103 -25.93 5.53 8.03
C GLY A 103 -26.99 5.38 9.14
N GLU A 104 -26.87 6.17 10.20
CA GLU A 104 -27.80 6.14 11.36
C GLU A 104 -29.27 6.42 10.98
N GLN A 105 -29.46 7.14 9.89
CA GLN A 105 -30.76 7.47 9.29
C GLN A 105 -31.35 6.33 8.43
N GLY A 106 -30.70 5.17 8.37
CA GLY A 106 -31.15 4.01 7.60
C GLY A 106 -30.97 4.14 6.09
N LEU A 107 -30.18 5.13 5.65
CA LEU A 107 -29.84 5.35 4.25
C LEU A 107 -28.45 4.78 3.98
N TRP A 108 -28.30 4.09 2.84
CA TRP A 108 -27.03 3.63 2.33
C TRP A 108 -26.30 4.79 1.67
N TRP A 109 -25.05 4.99 2.07
CA TRP A 109 -24.20 6.05 1.54
C TRP A 109 -23.00 5.43 0.81
N PRO A 110 -22.79 5.77 -0.46
CA PRO A 110 -21.64 5.30 -1.22
C PRO A 110 -20.36 5.93 -0.65
N ALA A 111 -19.35 5.10 -0.44
CA ALA A 111 -18.05 5.49 0.10
C ALA A 111 -16.93 4.67 -0.52
N THR A 112 -15.72 5.21 -0.49
CA THR A 112 -14.50 4.52 -0.92
C THR A 112 -13.58 4.33 0.27
N ILE A 113 -13.03 3.12 0.44
CA ILE A 113 -12.07 2.85 1.51
C ILE A 113 -10.76 3.59 1.19
N ALA A 114 -10.39 4.57 2.01
CA ALA A 114 -9.15 5.33 1.87
C ALA A 114 -7.98 4.71 2.65
N GLY A 115 -8.27 4.01 3.74
CA GLY A 115 -7.25 3.53 4.67
C GLY A 115 -7.78 2.51 5.67
N ARG A 116 -6.89 2.00 6.51
CA ARG A 116 -7.24 1.06 7.60
C ARG A 116 -6.25 1.14 8.74
N GLU A 117 -6.75 1.08 9.96
CA GLU A 117 -5.98 1.09 11.20
C GLU A 117 -6.49 -0.01 12.16
N GLU A 118 -5.64 -0.45 13.07
CA GLU A 118 -6.01 -1.35 14.17
C GLU A 118 -6.48 -0.51 15.37
N ASP A 119 -7.73 -0.70 15.78
CA ASP A 119 -8.26 -0.05 16.99
C ASP A 119 -7.73 -0.71 18.28
N VAL A 120 -7.99 -0.07 19.43
CA VAL A 120 -7.56 -0.54 20.76
C VAL A 120 -8.01 -1.99 21.04
N ASP A 121 -9.14 -2.40 20.49
CA ASP A 121 -9.69 -3.76 20.63
C ASP A 121 -9.14 -4.77 19.61
N GLY A 122 -8.17 -4.38 18.77
CA GLY A 122 -7.58 -5.21 17.71
C GLY A 122 -8.48 -5.40 16.49
N ARG A 123 -9.59 -4.66 16.41
CA ARG A 123 -10.51 -4.67 15.29
C ARG A 123 -10.01 -3.71 14.20
N PRO A 124 -10.09 -4.09 12.91
CA PRO A 124 -9.78 -3.16 11.85
C PRO A 124 -10.86 -2.07 11.80
N VAL A 125 -10.44 -0.81 11.81
CA VAL A 125 -11.29 0.34 11.51
C VAL A 125 -10.84 0.89 10.17
N HIS A 126 -11.80 1.10 9.28
CA HIS A 126 -11.55 1.56 7.93
C HIS A 126 -11.80 3.06 7.86
N GLU A 127 -10.84 3.75 7.26
CA GLU A 127 -11.03 5.12 6.84
C GLU A 127 -11.82 5.10 5.54
N VAL A 128 -12.93 5.83 5.50
CA VAL A 128 -13.84 5.89 4.36
C VAL A 128 -14.03 7.33 3.93
N GLU A 129 -14.02 7.55 2.63
CA GLU A 129 -14.35 8.81 1.99
C GLU A 129 -15.71 8.66 1.33
N TYR A 130 -16.72 9.41 1.80
CA TYR A 130 -18.06 9.38 1.20
C TYR A 130 -18.06 10.12 -0.14
N ASP A 131 -18.80 9.57 -1.11
CA ASP A 131 -18.97 10.24 -2.39
C ASP A 131 -19.70 11.59 -2.20
N GLY A 132 -19.16 12.65 -2.79
CA GLY A 132 -19.63 14.03 -2.62
C GLY A 132 -19.12 14.77 -1.38
N TYR A 133 -18.37 14.12 -0.47
CA TYR A 133 -17.78 14.72 0.74
C TYR A 133 -16.26 14.53 0.75
N GLN A 134 -15.58 15.25 -0.15
CA GLN A 134 -14.14 15.14 -0.34
C GLN A 134 -13.38 15.89 0.77
N GLY A 135 -12.40 15.21 1.38
CA GLY A 135 -11.52 15.79 2.40
C GLY A 135 -12.00 15.64 3.85
N GLU A 136 -13.12 14.96 4.07
CA GLU A 136 -13.58 14.55 5.40
C GLU A 136 -13.22 13.07 5.63
N GLN A 137 -12.47 12.80 6.71
CA GLN A 137 -12.05 11.45 7.06
C GLN A 137 -13.04 10.86 8.07
N TYR A 138 -13.74 9.80 7.67
CA TYR A 138 -14.65 9.08 8.55
C TYR A 138 -14.10 7.70 8.85
N TRP A 139 -14.11 7.32 10.12
CA TRP A 139 -13.61 6.03 10.58
C TRP A 139 -14.79 5.13 10.93
N HIS A 140 -14.93 4.02 10.19
CA HIS A 140 -16.00 3.06 10.38
C HIS A 140 -15.46 1.66 10.67
N MET A 141 -16.03 1.02 11.68
CA MET A 141 -15.92 -0.44 11.82
C MET A 141 -16.81 -1.06 10.74
N LEU A 142 -16.19 -1.71 9.76
CA LEU A 142 -16.92 -2.39 8.70
C LEU A 142 -17.19 -3.83 9.12
N ASP A 143 -18.47 -4.17 9.21
CA ASP A 143 -18.99 -5.50 9.49
C ASP A 143 -20.04 -5.88 8.42
N ASP A 144 -20.25 -7.17 8.20
CA ASP A 144 -21.14 -7.69 7.15
C ASP A 144 -22.62 -7.25 7.29
N GLU A 145 -23.01 -6.64 8.42
CA GLU A 145 -24.37 -6.14 8.64
C GLU A 145 -24.54 -4.64 8.35
N ARG A 146 -23.46 -3.85 8.35
CA ARG A 146 -23.47 -2.40 8.09
C ARG A 146 -22.93 -2.00 6.73
N THR A 147 -22.38 -2.94 5.97
CA THR A 147 -21.64 -2.64 4.73
C THR A 147 -22.03 -3.60 3.62
N ASP A 148 -22.42 -3.07 2.46
CA ASP A 148 -22.57 -3.86 1.24
C ASP A 148 -21.36 -3.64 0.33
N GLY A 149 -20.68 -4.74 0.02
CA GLY A 149 -19.50 -4.77 -0.85
C GLY A 149 -19.92 -4.86 -2.31
N THR A 150 -20.65 -3.87 -2.82
CA THR A 150 -20.91 -3.73 -4.25
C THR A 150 -19.59 -3.41 -4.94
N ASN A 151 -18.89 -4.44 -5.41
CA ASN A 151 -17.69 -4.30 -6.22
C ASN A 151 -18.07 -3.66 -7.56
N ALA A 152 -18.16 -2.32 -7.59
CA ALA A 152 -18.41 -1.53 -8.79
C ALA A 152 -17.13 -1.42 -9.65
N ALA A 153 -16.43 -2.52 -9.86
CA ALA A 153 -15.58 -2.70 -11.02
C ALA A 153 -16.44 -3.36 -12.12
N ALA A 154 -16.89 -2.53 -13.07
CA ALA A 154 -17.67 -2.83 -14.27
C ALA A 154 -19.21 -2.78 -14.13
N SER A 155 -19.79 -1.65 -14.55
CA SER A 155 -20.93 -1.63 -15.47
C SER A 155 -21.09 -0.21 -16.05
N THR A 156 -20.30 0.08 -17.08
CA THR A 156 -20.55 1.19 -18.01
C THR A 156 -21.28 0.66 -19.24
N GLU A 157 -22.49 0.13 -19.08
CA GLU A 157 -23.38 -0.24 -20.19
C GLU A 157 -24.79 0.00 -19.63
N GLY A 158 -25.47 1.11 -19.95
CA GLY A 158 -25.94 1.46 -21.29
C GLY A 158 -27.46 1.31 -21.25
N GLU A 159 -28.18 2.42 -21.37
CA GLU A 159 -29.64 2.50 -21.44
C GLU A 159 -30.26 1.49 -22.42
N GLU A 160 -31.36 0.84 -22.02
CA GLU A 160 -32.55 0.81 -22.87
C GLU A 160 -33.84 0.66 -22.05
N SER A 161 -34.62 1.75 -22.08
CA SER A 161 -36.05 1.76 -21.83
C SER A 161 -36.77 0.98 -22.94
N GLY A 162 -37.72 0.13 -22.57
CA GLY A 162 -38.64 -0.50 -23.53
C GLY A 162 -39.92 -0.94 -22.84
N GLY A 163 -40.93 -0.08 -22.90
CA GLY A 163 -42.24 -0.32 -22.30
C GLY A 163 -43.10 -1.35 -23.03
N GLU A 164 -43.93 -2.01 -22.23
CA GLU A 164 -45.38 -2.09 -22.37
C GLU A 164 -46.05 -2.82 -23.58
N GLU A 165 -46.80 -3.85 -23.18
CA GLU A 165 -48.12 -4.36 -23.65
C GLU A 165 -48.38 -5.17 -24.96
N GLY A 166 -49.29 -6.15 -24.77
CA GLY A 166 -49.93 -7.02 -25.76
C GLY A 166 -49.99 -8.46 -25.21
N GLY A 167 -51.07 -8.97 -24.60
CA GLY A 167 -52.42 -9.09 -25.16
C GLY A 167 -52.59 -10.51 -25.73
N GLY A 168 -53.43 -11.35 -25.12
CA GLY A 168 -53.71 -12.71 -25.62
C GLY A 168 -54.41 -13.61 -24.59
N GLU A 169 -55.73 -13.53 -24.56
CA GLU A 169 -56.66 -14.49 -23.96
C GLU A 169 -56.46 -15.91 -24.53
N GLU A 170 -56.76 -16.98 -23.77
CA GLU A 170 -57.93 -17.86 -24.03
C GLU A 170 -57.84 -19.26 -23.36
N SER A 171 -58.99 -19.66 -22.76
CA SER A 171 -59.55 -21.02 -22.54
C SER A 171 -58.69 -22.12 -21.90
N GLY A 172 -59.11 -22.81 -20.83
CA GLY A 172 -60.41 -23.48 -20.66
C GLY A 172 -60.27 -24.96 -21.07
N GLY A 173 -60.37 -25.91 -20.12
CA GLY A 173 -60.33 -27.34 -20.44
C GLY A 173 -60.10 -28.23 -19.22
N GLU A 174 -61.14 -28.38 -18.41
CA GLU A 174 -61.33 -29.48 -17.46
C GLU A 174 -61.85 -30.69 -18.22
N GLU A 175 -61.18 -31.85 -18.14
CA GLU A 175 -61.82 -33.15 -18.42
C GLU A 175 -61.08 -34.33 -17.78
N ASP A 176 -61.87 -35.12 -17.03
CA ASP A 176 -61.62 -36.43 -16.44
C ASP A 176 -61.08 -37.50 -17.42
N ALA A 177 -60.15 -38.33 -16.94
CA ALA A 177 -60.09 -39.79 -17.19
C ALA A 177 -59.10 -40.49 -16.25
#